data_AF-A0A1G6G609-F1
#
_entry.id   AF-A0A1G6G609-F1
#
_cell.length_a   1.000
_cell.length_b   1.000
_cell.length_c   1.000
_cell.angle_alpha   90.00
_cell.angle_beta   90.00
_cell.angle_gamma   90.00
#
_symmetry.space_group_name_H-M   'P 1'
#
loop_
_entity.id
_entity.type
_entity.pdbx_description
1 polymer ?
#
loop_
_entity_poly.entity_id
_entity_poly.type
_entity_poly.pdbx_seq_one_letter_code
_entity_poly.pdbx_strand_id
1 'polypeptide(L)' 'MYSSEDLERFYFQYQTEALPHGESLQSFCVKNKVPYNLFEKWYKDTRKKVVEVKVSGFPADSDNGNPTVEPQSTNKFSP' A
#
# COMPACT_ATOMS: atom_id res chain seq x y z
N MET A 1 25.15 -14.25 7.77
CA MET A 1 24.64 -12.87 7.63
C MET A 1 23.36 -12.94 6.83
N TYR A 2 22.32 -12.17 7.19
CA TYR A 2 21.09 -12.14 6.39
C TYR A 2 21.37 -11.52 5.02
N SER A 3 20.90 -12.16 3.96
CA SER A 3 20.95 -11.63 2.59
C SER A 3 19.73 -10.73 2.33
N SER A 4 19.77 -9.94 1.26
CA SER A 4 18.62 -9.13 0.84
C SER A 4 17.37 -9.98 0.60
N GLU A 5 17.53 -11.18 0.04
CA GLU A 5 16.43 -12.14 -0.19
C GLU A 5 15.82 -12.65 1.13
N ASP A 6 16.65 -12.90 2.15
CA ASP A 6 16.16 -13.33 3.47
C ASP A 6 15.28 -12.24 4.11
N LEU A 7 15.69 -10.98 3.97
CA LEU A 7 14.97 -9.83 4.50
C LEU A 7 13.68 -9.54 3.72
N GLU A 8 13.66 -9.82 2.41
CA GLU A 8 12.47 -9.72 1.58
C GLU A 8 11.41 -10.75 1.98
N ARG A 9 11.82 -12.02 2.13
CA ARG A 9 10.93 -13.08 2.62
C ARG A 9 10.42 -12.77 4.02
N PHE A 10 11.30 -12.28 4.90
CA PHE A 10 10.92 -11.87 6.26
C PHE A 10 9.88 -10.74 6.25
N TYR A 11 10.05 -9.75 5.37
CA TYR A 11 9.08 -8.66 5.23
C TYR A 11 7.74 -9.15 4.66
N PHE A 12 7.76 -10.05 3.68
CA PHE A 12 6.54 -10.67 3.16
C PHE A 12 5.78 -11.44 4.26
N GLN A 13 6.50 -12.24 5.06
CA GLN A 13 5.95 -12.94 6.21
C GLN A 13 5.32 -11.98 7.22
N TYR A 14 6.00 -10.86 7.52
CA TYR A 14 5.45 -9.81 8.38
C TYR A 14 4.13 -9.27 7.81
N GLN A 15 4.05 -9.01 6.50
CA GLN A 15 2.84 -8.48 5.87
C GLN A 15 1.66 -9.46 5.91
N THR A 16 1.91 -10.77 5.80
CA THR A 16 0.86 -11.79 5.76
C THR A 16 0.47 -12.31 7.13
N GLU A 17 1.39 -12.37 8.09
CA GLU A 17 1.16 -13.01 9.39
C GLU A 17 1.11 -12.01 10.55
N ALA A 18 1.95 -10.97 10.59
CA ALA A 18 2.02 -10.08 11.75
C ALA A 18 1.13 -8.84 11.59
N LEU A 19 1.15 -8.23 10.39
CA LEU A 19 0.37 -7.05 10.05
C LEU A 19 -1.15 -7.23 10.27
N PRO A 20 -1.81 -8.32 9.83
CA PRO A 20 -3.25 -8.49 10.07
C PRO A 20 -3.60 -8.69 11.54
N HIS A 21 -2.64 -9.11 12.36
CA HIS A 21 -2.81 -9.25 13.81
C HIS A 21 -2.47 -7.96 14.56
N GLY A 22 -2.11 -6.89 13.85
CA GLY A 22 -1.69 -5.62 14.45
C GLY A 22 -0.34 -5.68 15.17
N GLU A 23 0.47 -6.71 14.90
CA GLU A 23 1.81 -6.81 15.46
C GLU A 23 2.74 -5.79 14.79
N SER A 24 3.49 -5.03 15.60
CA SER A 24 4.46 -4.08 15.07
C SER A 24 5.68 -4.80 14.50
N LEU A 25 6.25 -4.24 13.44
CA LEU A 25 7.47 -4.75 12.80
C LEU A 25 8.63 -4.92 13.79
N GLN A 26 8.74 -4.02 14.78
CA GLN A 26 9.76 -4.12 15.81
C GLN A 26 9.54 -5.34 16.72
N SER A 27 8.31 -5.62 17.14
CA SER A 27 7.97 -6.84 17.90
C SER A 27 8.29 -8.09 17.10
N PHE A 28 7.91 -8.09 15.82
CA PHE A 28 8.14 -9.21 14.92
C PHE A 28 9.64 -9.48 14.70
N CYS A 29 10.47 -8.43 14.59
CA CYS A 29 11.93 -8.55 14.53
C CYS A 29 12.50 -9.20 15.81
N VAL A 30 12.05 -8.78 16.99
CA VAL A 30 12.50 -9.36 18.27
C VAL A 30 12.11 -10.84 18.37
N LYS A 31 10.86 -11.18 18.04
CA LYS A 31 10.33 -12.55 18.04
C LYS A 31 11.13 -13.49 17.13
N ASN A 32 11.50 -13.01 15.95
CA ASN A 32 12.25 -13.79 14.95
C ASN A 32 13.77 -13.63 15.06
N LYS A 33 14.27 -12.93 16.10
CA LYS A 33 15.71 -12.66 16.34
C LYS A 33 16.41 -11.97 15.17
N VAL A 34 15.67 -11.16 14.41
CA VAL A 34 16.21 -10.35 13.32
C VAL A 34 16.74 -9.04 13.90
N PRO A 35 18.02 -8.69 13.69
CA PRO A 35 18.57 -7.43 14.19
C PRO A 35 17.85 -6.23 13.55
N TYR A 36 17.18 -5.41 14.36
CA TYR A 36 16.38 -4.29 13.87
C TYR A 36 17.20 -3.31 13.01
N ASN A 37 18.44 -3.00 13.41
CA ASN A 37 19.33 -2.10 12.66
C ASN A 37 19.63 -2.58 11.24
N LEU A 38 19.67 -3.90 11.02
CA LEU A 38 19.90 -4.48 9.69
C LEU A 38 18.63 -4.36 8.84
N PHE A 39 17.50 -4.75 9.43
CA PHE A 39 16.21 -4.67 8.77
C PHE A 39 15.85 -3.23 8.41
N GLU A 40 16.12 -2.27 9.30
CA GLU A 40 15.83 -0.85 9.08
C GLU A 40 16.58 -0.29 7.86
N LYS A 41 17.87 -0.64 7.72
CA LYS A 41 18.68 -0.25 6.54
C LYS A 41 18.11 -0.86 5.27
N TRP A 42 17.86 -2.16 5.27
CA TRP A 42 17.28 -2.85 4.11
C TRP A 42 15.90 -2.29 3.75
N TYR A 43 15.03 -2.03 4.72
CA TYR A 43 13.70 -1.48 4.50
C TYR A 43 13.75 -0.10 3.85
N LYS A 44 14.63 0.80 4.32
CA LYS A 44 14.85 2.12 3.71
C LYS A 44 15.38 2.00 2.29
N ASP A 45 16.33 1.09 2.03
CA ASP A 45 16.90 0.88 0.71
C ASP A 45 15.89 0.28 -0.27
N THR A 46 15.08 -0.69 0.17
CA THR A 46 14.01 -1.30 -0.61
C THR A 46 12.90 -0.29 -0.91
N ARG A 47 12.47 0.53 0.06
CA ARG A 47 11.46 1.58 -0.15
C ARG A 47 11.95 2.73 -1.06
N LYS A 48 13.25 2.99 -1.12
CA LYS A 48 13.82 3.95 -2.09
C LYS A 48 13.89 3.38 -3.51
N LYS A 49 14.15 2.07 -3.64
CA LYS A 49 14.17 1.37 -4.95
C LYS A 49 12.78 1.15 -5.51
N VAL A 50 11.81 0.83 -4.64
CA VAL A 50 10.39 0.84 -4.96
C VAL A 50 9.97 2.30 -5.09
N VAL A 51 10.28 2.91 -6.24
CA VAL A 51 9.70 4.20 -6.64
C VAL A 51 8.21 4.11 -6.36
N GLU A 52 7.69 5.01 -5.52
CA GLU A 52 6.24 5.19 -5.39
C GLU A 52 5.69 5.53 -6.77
N VAL A 53 5.21 4.50 -7.47
CA VAL A 53 4.41 4.70 -8.67
C VAL A 53 3.12 5.33 -8.17
N LYS A 54 3.05 6.67 -8.23
CA LYS A 54 1.76 7.36 -8.26
C LYS A 54 1.03 6.84 -9.48
N VAL A 55 0.19 5.83 -9.28
CA VAL A 55 -0.75 5.39 -10.30
C VAL A 55 -1.79 6.51 -10.39
N SER A 56 -1.61 7.44 -11.34
CA SER A 56 -2.64 8.39 -11.75
C SER A 56 -3.71 7.64 -12.52
N GLY A 57 -4.47 6.82 -11.83
CA GLY A 57 -5.60 6.09 -12.35
C GLY A 57 -6.61 5.99 -11.22
N PHE A 58 -7.55 6.95 -11.20
CA PHE A 58 -8.79 6.79 -10.46
C PHE A 58 -9.33 5.38 -10.75
N PRO A 59 -9.74 4.59 -9.74
CA PRO A 59 -10.63 3.49 -10.04
C PRO A 59 -11.88 4.14 -10.63
N ALA A 60 -12.03 4.06 -11.96
CA ALA A 60 -13.29 4.38 -12.57
C ALA A 60 -14.28 3.39 -11.98
N ASP A 61 -15.18 3.92 -11.14
CA ASP A 61 -16.29 3.19 -10.57
C ASP A 61 -16.99 2.41 -11.69
N SER A 62 -17.21 1.12 -11.45
CA SER A 62 -17.91 0.26 -12.38
C SER A 62 -19.32 0.80 -12.64
N ASP A 63 -19.71 1.02 -13.90
CA ASP A 63 -21.11 0.85 -14.28
C ASP A 63 -21.29 0.42 -15.74
N ASN A 64 -22.31 -0.41 -15.90
CA ASN A 64 -22.67 -1.24 -17.04
C ASN A 64 -23.55 -0.44 -18.02
N GLY A 65 -23.31 -0.54 -19.33
CA GLY A 65 -24.33 -0.31 -20.38
C GLY A 65 -24.81 1.12 -20.69
N ASN A 66 -24.23 1.72 -21.76
CA ASN A 66 -24.86 2.43 -22.91
C ASN A 66 -26.25 3.14 -22.78
N PRO A 67 -26.55 4.17 -23.61
CA PRO A 67 -26.04 5.54 -23.75
C PRO A 67 -27.16 6.60 -23.52
N THR A 68 -26.82 7.88 -23.77
CA THR A 68 -27.74 8.90 -24.34
C THR A 68 -28.52 9.81 -23.35
N VAL A 69 -28.19 11.10 -23.54
CA VAL A 69 -28.96 12.37 -23.39
C VAL A 69 -29.22 13.01 -22.02
N GLU A 70 -28.85 14.30 -22.00
CA GLU A 70 -29.29 15.37 -21.10
C GLU A 70 -30.79 15.32 -20.76
N PRO A 71 -31.18 15.97 -19.66
CA PRO A 71 -31.86 17.24 -19.87
C PRO A 71 -31.37 18.39 -18.98
N GLN A 72 -31.27 19.55 -19.61
CA GLN A 72 -31.23 20.89 -19.01
C GLN A 72 -32.45 21.12 -18.10
N SER A 73 -32.27 21.84 -17.00
CA SER A 73 -33.04 23.08 -16.77
C SER A 73 -32.50 23.85 -15.57
N THR A 74 -32.17 25.12 -15.79
CA THR A 74 -31.76 26.08 -14.76
C THR A 74 -33.00 26.78 -14.22
N ASN A 75 -33.39 26.46 -12.98
CA ASN A 75 -34.37 27.27 -12.25
C ASN A 75 -33.63 28.14 -11.24
N LYS A 76 -33.36 29.41 -11.59
CA LYS A 76 -33.05 30.47 -10.62
C LYS A 76 -34.35 31.17 -10.25
N PHE A 77 -34.72 31.07 -8.98
CA PHE A 77 -35.88 31.74 -8.39
C PHE A 77 -35.44 33.05 -7.71
N SER A 78 -35.98 34.15 -8.22
CA SER A 78 -36.46 35.37 -7.51
C SER A 78 -35.47 36.35 -6.87
N PRO A 79 -35.91 37.58 -6.54
CA PRO A 79 -37.27 38.16 -6.56
C PRO A 79 -37.60 39.11 -7.71
#